data_AF-A0A358R016-F1
#
_entry.id   AF-A0A358R016-F1
#
_cell.length_a   1.000
_cell.length_b   1.000
_cell.length_c   1.000
_cell.angle_alpha   90.00
_cell.angle_beta   90.00
_cell.angle_gamma   90.00
#
_symmetry.space_group_name_H-M   'P 1'
#
loop_
_entity.id
_entity.type
_entity.pdbx_description
1 polymer ?
#
loop_
_entity_poly.entity_id
_entity_poly.type
_entity_poly.pdbx_seq_one_letter_code
_entity_poly.pdbx_strand_id
1 'polypeptide(L)' 'MLTAEVALYPQKTSSASSIITDSINSLNRNDLKVEVGSISTRLQGTEEEVWDGLKTLFAQAKDKSEVSMVVTVSNSAV' A
#
# COMPACT_ATOMS: atom_id res chain seq x y z
N MET A 1 6.28 14.79 -7.88
CA MET A 1 6.65 13.43 -7.45
C MET A 1 6.13 13.25 -6.05
N LEU A 2 5.36 12.20 -5.82
CA LEU A 2 4.69 11.91 -4.56
C LEU A 2 5.36 10.68 -3.94
N THR A 3 5.53 10.70 -2.62
CA THR A 3 5.98 9.54 -1.85
C THR A 3 4.94 9.26 -0.77
N ALA A 4 4.51 8.01 -0.64
CA ALA A 4 3.60 7.56 0.40
C ALA A 4 4.21 6.41 1.20
N GLU A 5 4.20 6.52 2.51
CA GLU A 5 4.42 5.38 3.41
C GLU A 5 3.07 4.86 3.87
N VAL A 6 2.81 3.57 3.62
CA VAL A 6 1.52 2.94 3.89
C VAL A 6 1.68 1.68 4.73
N ALA A 7 0.81 1.52 5.72
CA ALA A 7 0.66 0.30 6.51
C ALA A 7 -0.80 -0.16 6.47
N LEU A 8 -1.00 -1.45 6.20
CA LEU A 8 -2.31 -2.12 6.22
C LEU A 8 -2.43 -2.95 7.49
N TYR A 9 -3.56 -2.82 8.16
CA TYR A 9 -3.92 -3.56 9.36
C TYR A 9 -5.23 -4.33 9.13
N PRO A 10 -5.15 -5.54 8.53
CA PRO A 10 -6.28 -6.46 8.49
C PRO A 10 -6.75 -6.80 9.92
N GLN A 11 -8.04 -6.74 10.16
CA GLN A 11 -8.63 -6.94 11.50
C GLN A 11 -9.46 -8.22 11.54
N LYS A 12 -9.61 -8.78 12.75
CA LYS A 12 -10.44 -9.95 13.04
C LYS A 12 -10.13 -11.17 12.14
N THR A 13 -8.88 -11.30 11.70
CA THR A 13 -8.45 -12.35 10.77
C THR A 13 -7.15 -13.00 11.22
N SER A 14 -7.03 -14.31 11.02
CA SER A 14 -5.78 -15.07 11.20
C SER A 14 -4.86 -15.01 9.98
N SER A 15 -5.34 -14.42 8.88
CA SER A 15 -4.65 -14.37 7.58
C SER A 15 -4.09 -12.97 7.27
N ALA A 16 -3.77 -12.18 8.30
CA ALA A 16 -3.34 -10.79 8.11
C ALA A 16 -2.11 -10.66 7.20
N SER A 17 -1.09 -11.50 7.44
CA SER A 17 0.14 -11.48 6.64
C SER A 17 -0.10 -11.78 5.16
N SER A 18 -0.92 -12.79 4.84
CA SER A 18 -1.22 -13.11 3.43
C SER A 18 -2.04 -12.01 2.77
N ILE A 19 -3.00 -11.40 3.47
CA ILE A 19 -3.78 -10.26 2.96
C ILE A 19 -2.86 -9.08 2.62
N ILE A 20 -1.91 -8.75 3.50
CA ILE A 20 -0.93 -7.68 3.26
C ILE A 20 -0.05 -8.01 2.06
N THR A 21 0.54 -9.22 2.02
CA THR A 21 1.40 -9.65 0.92
C THR A 21 0.68 -9.64 -0.42
N ASP A 22 -0.54 -10.17 -0.48
CA ASP A 22 -1.35 -10.19 -1.70
C ASP A 22 -1.71 -8.76 -2.16
N SER A 23 -2.01 -7.87 -1.22
CA SER A 23 -2.29 -6.46 -1.53
C SER A 23 -1.05 -5.79 -2.11
N ILE A 24 0.13 -6.00 -1.54
CA ILE A 24 1.39 -5.44 -2.08
C ILE A 24 1.69 -6.04 -3.47
N ASN A 25 1.52 -7.34 -3.66
CA ASN A 25 1.75 -8.01 -4.94
C ASN A 25 0.82 -7.51 -6.06
N SER A 26 -0.32 -6.91 -5.71
CA SER A 26 -1.26 -6.32 -6.67
C SER A 26 -0.79 -4.97 -7.25
N LEU A 27 0.26 -4.36 -6.68
CA LEU A 27 0.83 -3.08 -7.12
C LEU A 27 1.68 -3.17 -8.40
N ASN A 28 1.54 -4.24 -9.17
CA ASN A 28 2.36 -4.53 -10.34
C ASN A 28 2.10 -3.52 -11.49
N ARG A 29 2.71 -2.35 -11.38
CA ARG A 29 2.71 -1.26 -12.36
C ARG A 29 4.15 -0.88 -12.65
N ASN A 30 4.52 -0.86 -13.93
CA ASN A 30 5.91 -0.70 -14.39
C ASN A 30 6.59 0.59 -13.89
N ASP A 31 5.80 1.61 -13.57
CA ASP A 31 6.30 2.96 -13.27
C ASP A 31 6.20 3.35 -11.79
N LEU A 32 5.47 2.56 -10.96
CA LEU A 32 5.37 2.81 -9.52
C LEU A 32 6.52 2.11 -8.78
N LYS A 33 7.39 2.89 -8.13
CA LYS A 33 8.43 2.32 -7.27
C LYS A 33 7.83 1.89 -5.94
N VAL A 34 7.98 0.60 -5.61
CA VAL A 34 7.47 -0.02 -4.39
C VAL A 34 8.64 -0.58 -3.58
N GLU A 35 8.74 -0.22 -2.31
CA GLU A 35 9.77 -0.72 -1.39
C GLU A 35 9.11 -1.20 -0.09
N VAL A 36 9.22 -2.49 0.19
CA VAL A 36 8.63 -3.11 1.39
C VAL A 36 9.62 -3.03 2.54
N GLY A 37 9.28 -2.25 3.56
CA GLY A 37 10.02 -2.19 4.82
C GLY A 37 9.49 -3.14 5.88
N SER A 38 10.09 -3.11 7.07
CA SER A 38 9.69 -3.96 8.20
C SER A 38 8.37 -3.55 8.86
N ILE A 39 7.91 -2.31 8.66
CA ILE A 39 6.72 -1.74 9.30
C ILE A 39 5.72 -1.21 8.28
N SER A 40 6.20 -0.59 7.20
CA SER A 40 5.39 0.03 6.16
C SER A 40 5.95 -0.30 4.78
N THR A 41 5.14 -0.06 3.75
CA THR A 41 5.56 -0.07 2.35
C THR A 41 5.67 1.37 1.86
N ARG A 42 6.78 1.71 1.20
CA ARG A 42 6.98 2.99 0.54
C ARG A 42 6.57 2.88 -0.92
N LEU A 43 5.74 3.82 -1.37
CA LEU A 43 5.33 4.01 -2.77
C LEU A 43 5.90 5.35 -3.25
N GLN A 44 6.51 5.38 -4.43
CA GLN A 44 7.05 6.60 -5.00
C GLN A 44 6.80 6.65 -6.51
N GLY A 45 6.32 7.79 -7.00
CA GLY A 45 5.99 8.00 -8.42
C GLY A 45 5.36 9.36 -8.68
N THR A 46 4.61 9.46 -9.77
CA THR A 46 3.67 10.57 -10.01
C THR A 46 2.52 10.53 -9.01
N GLU A 47 1.78 11.64 -8.89
CA GLU A 47 0.61 11.69 -8.01
C GLU A 47 -0.43 10.64 -8.39
N GLU A 48 -0.71 10.50 -9.69
CA GLU A 48 -1.67 9.53 -10.21
C GLU A 48 -1.27 8.10 -9.83
N GLU A 49 -0.03 7.69 -10.09
CA GLU A 49 0.46 6.35 -9.79
C GLU A 49 0.38 6.01 -8.29
N VAL A 50 0.75 6.95 -7.42
CA VAL A 50 0.74 6.72 -5.97
C VAL A 50 -0.68 6.65 -5.43
N TRP A 51 -1.57 7.57 -5.82
CA TRP A 51 -2.97 7.52 -5.40
C TRP A 51 -3.68 6.27 -5.91
N ASP A 52 -3.39 5.87 -7.14
CA ASP A 52 -3.88 4.62 -7.71
C ASP A 52 -3.34 3.41 -6.97
N GLY A 53 -2.06 3.39 -6.60
CA GLY A 53 -1.48 2.34 -5.77
C GLY A 53 -2.15 2.21 -4.41
N LEU A 54 -2.37 3.33 -3.71
CA LEU A 54 -3.07 3.36 -2.42
C LEU A 54 -4.52 2.84 -2.54
N LYS A 55 -5.24 3.25 -3.60
CA LYS A 55 -6.59 2.75 -3.89
C LYS A 55 -6.58 1.24 -4.11
N THR A 56 -5.64 0.73 -4.91
CA THR A 56 -5.49 -0.70 -5.19
C THR A 56 -5.19 -1.50 -3.91
N LEU A 57 -4.24 -1.05 -3.08
CA LEU A 57 -3.92 -1.67 -1.79
C LEU A 57 -5.15 -1.81 -0.89
N PHE A 58 -5.86 -0.70 -0.69
CA PHE A 58 -7.03 -0.69 0.17
C PHE A 58 -8.16 -1.58 -0.40
N ALA A 59 -8.37 -1.55 -1.71
CA ALA A 59 -9.38 -2.36 -2.37
C ALA A 59 -9.11 -3.87 -2.23
N GLN A 60 -7.86 -4.30 -2.43
CA GLN A 60 -7.49 -5.71 -2.28
C GLN A 60 -7.62 -6.20 -0.85
N ALA A 61 -7.23 -5.38 0.13
CA ALA A 61 -7.34 -5.76 1.53
C ALA A 61 -8.79 -5.78 2.02
N LYS A 62 -9.60 -4.77 1.67
CA LYS A 62 -11.01 -4.67 2.14
C LYS A 62 -11.88 -5.81 1.63
N ASP A 63 -11.55 -6.38 0.46
CA ASP A 63 -12.31 -7.49 -0.11
C ASP A 63 -12.06 -8.81 0.63
N LYS A 64 -11.02 -8.88 1.49
CA LYS A 64 -10.65 -10.06 2.26
C LYS A 64 -10.92 -9.94 3.77
N SER A 65 -10.92 -8.72 4.32
CA SER A 65 -11.24 -8.48 5.72
C SER A 65 -11.63 -7.02 6.00
N GLU A 66 -12.16 -6.76 7.19
CA GLU A 66 -12.10 -5.40 7.76
C GLU A 66 -10.63 -4.95 7.79
N VAL A 67 -10.35 -3.72 7.38
CA VAL A 67 -8.98 -3.22 7.27
C VAL A 67 -8.91 -1.74 7.65
N SER A 68 -7.88 -1.40 8.42
CA SER A 68 -7.43 -0.01 8.57
C SER A 68 -6.19 0.21 7.72
N MET A 69 -6.11 1.36 7.07
CA MET A 69 -4.93 1.78 6.31
C MET A 69 -4.44 3.11 6.86
N VAL A 70 -3.17 3.14 7.27
CA VAL A 70 -2.51 4.37 7.71
C VAL A 70 -1.56 4.78 6.60
N VAL A 71 -1.66 6.04 6.17
CA VAL A 71 -0.83 6.58 5.09
C VAL A 71 -0.24 7.91 5.53
N THR A 72 1.07 8.05 5.35
CA THR A 72 1.76 9.35 5.36
C THR A 72 2.13 9.70 3.94
N VAL A 73 1.67 10.85 3.45
CA VAL A 73 1.94 11.33 2.09
C VAL A 73 2.83 12.55 2.15
N SER A 74 3.84 12.60 1.29
CA SER A 74 4.75 13.72 1.17
C SER A 74 5.02 14.06 -0.30
N ASN A 75 5.23 15.34 -0.58
CA ASN A 75 5.72 15.84 -1.87
C ASN A 75 7.25 15.89 -1.91
N SER A 76 7.90 14.90 -1.29
CA SER A 76 9.35 14.83 -1.18
C SER A 76 9.90 13.54 -1.77
N ALA A 77 11.11 13.63 -2.31
CA ALA A 77 11.80 12.52 -2.95
C ALA A 77 12.53 11.60 -1.95
N VAL A 78 12.54 11.93 -0.65
CA VAL A 78 13.41 11.30 0.37
C VAL A 78 13.18 9.80 0.51
#